data_AF-K2E3L2-F1
#
_entry.id   AF-K2E3L2-F1
#
_cell.length_a   1.000
_cell.length_b   1.000
_cell.length_c   1.000
_cell.angle_alpha   90.00
_cell.angle_beta   90.00
_cell.angle_gamma   90.00
#
_symmetry.space_group_name_H-M   'P 1'
#
loop_
_entity.id
_entity.type
_entity.pdbx_description
1 polymer ?
#
loop_
_entity_poly.entity_id
_entity_poly.type
_entity_poly.pdbx_seq_one_letter_code
_entity_poly.pdbx_strand_id
1 'polypeptide(L)'
;MICVNLFEYLKVIYYEIRARFVIQKVKYKIEGECIRCGDCCRYMYSIDTYNEKEFEFMTKLFPKYKRFKVIGRDEFNNLIFACKLIGEDGLCTDYKNRLKMCKEYPHYHRLCPSGELHERCGFKIIPEKTFEYYLKEK
;
A
#
# COMPACT_ATOMS: atom_id res chain seq x y z
N MET A 1 15.50 -33.93 33.56
CA MET A 1 14.12 -34.35 33.26
C MET A 1 13.20 -33.34 33.94
N ILE A 2 12.84 -32.26 33.24
CA ILE A 2 12.12 -31.14 33.85
C ILE A 2 10.64 -31.53 33.87
N CYS A 3 10.11 -31.86 35.05
CA CYS A 3 8.68 -32.06 35.26
C CYS A 3 8.00 -30.70 35.14
N VAL A 4 7.60 -30.34 33.92
CA VAL A 4 6.78 -29.15 33.70
C VAL A 4 5.42 -29.42 34.33
N ASN A 5 5.09 -28.67 35.38
CA ASN A 5 3.80 -28.76 36.06
C ASN A 5 2.70 -28.54 35.02
N LEU A 6 1.64 -29.35 35.05
CA LEU A 6 0.48 -29.23 34.16
C LEU A 6 -0.07 -27.79 34.12
N PHE A 7 0.02 -27.07 35.24
CA PHE A 7 -0.35 -25.66 35.33
C PHE A 7 0.52 -24.72 34.47
N GLU A 8 1.83 -24.94 34.45
CA GLU A 8 2.77 -24.18 33.61
C GLU A 8 2.54 -24.48 32.13
N TYR A 9 2.28 -25.75 31.79
CA TYR A 9 1.93 -26.14 30.42
C TYR A 9 0.63 -25.49 29.92
N LEU A 10 -0.42 -25.49 30.76
CA LEU A 10 -1.69 -24.82 30.46
C LEU A 10 -1.53 -23.30 30.34
N LYS A 11 -0.68 -22.68 31.16
CA LYS A 11 -0.30 -21.26 31.03
C LYS A 11 0.35 -20.98 29.68
N VAL A 12 1.31 -21.80 29.26
CA VAL A 12 1.99 -21.62 27.97
C VAL A 12 1.01 -21.71 26.81
N ILE A 13 0.10 -22.70 26.80
CA ILE A 13 -0.95 -22.80 25.79
C ILE A 13 -1.89 -21.59 25.84
N TYR A 14 -2.29 -21.13 27.02
CA TYR A 14 -3.12 -19.94 27.18
C TYR A 14 -2.43 -18.68 26.62
N TYR A 15 -1.15 -18.47 26.94
CA TYR A 15 -0.37 -17.35 26.42
C TYR A 15 -0.14 -17.45 24.91
N GLU A 16 0.11 -18.64 24.37
CA GLU A 16 0.24 -18.91 22.93
C GLU A 16 -1.07 -18.58 22.19
N ILE A 17 -2.22 -19.03 22.72
CA ILE A 17 -3.53 -18.68 22.16
C ILE A 17 -3.74 -17.16 22.21
N ARG A 18 -3.43 -16.49 23.34
CA ARG A 18 -3.56 -15.03 23.46
C ARG A 18 -2.58 -14.24 22.59
N ALA A 19 -1.36 -14.75 22.37
CA ALA A 19 -0.37 -14.14 21.49
C ALA A 19 -0.88 -14.07 20.04
N ARG A 20 -1.67 -15.07 19.60
CA ARG A 20 -2.34 -15.08 18.29
C ARG A 20 -3.43 -14.01 18.15
N PHE A 21 -3.89 -13.38 19.23
CA PHE A 21 -4.95 -12.38 19.22
C PHE A 21 -4.47 -10.92 19.27
N VAL A 22 -3.17 -10.64 19.33
CA VAL A 22 -2.68 -9.26 19.28
C VAL A 22 -2.56 -8.80 17.83
N ILE A 23 -3.71 -8.61 17.18
CA ILE A 23 -3.77 -7.76 15.98
C ILE A 23 -4.17 -6.37 16.46
N GLN A 24 -3.26 -5.68 17.14
CA GLN A 24 -3.35 -4.24 17.12
C GLN A 24 -3.05 -3.86 15.66
N LYS A 25 -4.10 -3.45 14.93
CA LYS A 25 -3.92 -2.86 13.60
C LYS A 25 -3.01 -1.65 13.79
N VAL A 26 -1.74 -1.77 13.37
CA VAL A 26 -0.81 -0.65 13.35
C VAL A 26 -1.47 0.42 12.47
N LYS A 27 -1.86 1.52 13.10
CA LYS A 27 -2.40 2.66 12.39
C LYS A 27 -1.22 3.44 11.84
N TYR A 28 -1.31 3.82 10.58
CA TYR A 28 -0.30 4.64 9.92
C TYR A 28 -0.85 6.05 9.71
N LYS A 29 0.02 7.03 9.87
CA LYS A 29 -0.19 8.43 9.50
C LYS A 29 0.59 8.71 8.21
N ILE A 30 0.02 9.58 7.40
CA ILE A 30 0.66 10.09 6.19
C ILE A 30 1.11 11.51 6.51
N GLU A 31 2.40 11.77 6.36
CA GLU A 31 3.01 13.09 6.51
C GLU A 31 3.67 13.53 5.20
N GLY A 32 4.05 14.81 5.14
CA GLY A 32 4.67 15.41 3.97
C GLY A 32 3.65 15.91 2.94
N GLU A 33 4.14 16.24 1.75
CA GLU A 33 3.35 16.84 0.70
C GLU A 33 3.77 16.37 -0.71
N CYS A 34 2.89 16.62 -1.68
CA CYS A 34 3.19 16.28 -3.06
C CYS A 34 4.23 17.24 -3.64
N ILE A 35 5.45 16.75 -3.83
CA ILE A 35 6.54 17.50 -4.49
C ILE A 35 6.54 17.37 -6.02
N ARG A 36 5.46 16.83 -6.60
CA ARG A 36 5.27 16.71 -8.05
C ARG A 36 6.37 15.91 -8.78
N CYS A 37 6.92 14.88 -8.14
CA CYS A 37 7.93 14.00 -8.75
C CYS A 37 7.41 13.20 -9.97
N GLY A 38 6.09 12.94 -10.01
CA GLY A 38 5.43 12.22 -11.11
C GLY A 38 5.52 10.69 -11.02
N ASP A 39 6.28 10.14 -10.08
CA ASP A 39 6.54 8.69 -10.00
C ASP A 39 5.25 7.88 -9.80
N CYS A 40 4.30 8.38 -9.00
CA CYS A 40 2.99 7.74 -8.82
C CYS A 40 2.13 7.68 -10.11
N CYS A 41 2.46 8.48 -11.13
CA CYS A 41 1.82 8.44 -12.44
C CYS A 41 2.64 7.63 -13.46
N ARG A 42 3.96 7.53 -13.27
CA ARG A 42 4.85 6.71 -14.13
C ARG A 42 4.79 5.22 -13.76
N TYR A 43 4.60 4.93 -12.47
CA TYR A 43 4.62 3.58 -11.91
C TYR A 43 3.47 3.43 -10.91
N MET A 44 2.41 2.75 -11.37
CA MET A 44 1.22 2.43 -10.59
C MET A 44 1.11 0.91 -10.48
N TYR A 45 1.26 0.39 -9.27
CA TYR A 45 1.15 -1.05 -8.99
C TYR A 45 -0.32 -1.43 -8.77
N SER A 46 -0.82 -2.48 -9.44
CA SER A 46 -2.11 -3.05 -9.07
C SER A 46 -1.99 -3.93 -7.83
N ILE A 47 -2.94 -3.77 -6.92
CA ILE A 47 -3.11 -4.69 -5.79
C ILE A 47 -3.74 -6.00 -6.27
N ASP A 48 -4.66 -5.89 -7.23
CA ASP A 48 -5.40 -7.03 -7.75
C ASP A 48 -4.61 -7.74 -8.85
N THR A 49 -4.67 -9.07 -8.83
CA THR A 49 -4.15 -9.93 -9.89
C THR A 49 -5.17 -9.97 -11.02
N TYR A 50 -4.99 -9.13 -12.04
CA TYR A 50 -5.71 -9.26 -13.31
C TYR A 50 -4.73 -9.23 -14.49
N ASN A 51 -5.09 -9.93 -15.57
CA ASN A 51 -4.30 -9.99 -16.78
C ASN A 51 -4.64 -8.85 -17.76
N GLU A 52 -3.85 -8.71 -18.81
CA GLU A 52 -4.00 -7.61 -19.77
C GLU A 52 -5.35 -7.63 -20.51
N LYS A 53 -5.91 -8.82 -20.76
CA LYS A 53 -7.22 -8.96 -21.41
C LYS A 53 -8.35 -8.48 -20.51
N GLU A 54 -8.27 -8.82 -19.21
CA GLU A 54 -9.22 -8.33 -18.21
C GLU A 54 -9.13 -6.81 -18.05
N PHE A 55 -7.92 -6.26 -18.04
CA PHE A 55 -7.73 -4.81 -18.06
C PHE A 55 -8.33 -4.18 -19.32
N GLU A 56 -8.07 -4.74 -20.49
CA GLU A 56 -8.62 -4.25 -21.76
C GLU A 56 -10.14 -4.25 -21.73
N PHE A 57 -10.76 -5.34 -21.29
CA PHE A 57 -12.21 -5.45 -21.10
C PHE A 57 -12.74 -4.42 -20.09
N MET A 58 -12.05 -4.24 -18.96
CA MET A 58 -12.39 -3.22 -17.96
C MET A 58 -12.34 -1.81 -18.58
N THR A 59 -11.38 -1.50 -19.45
CA THR A 59 -11.32 -0.19 -20.11
C THR A 59 -12.46 0.05 -21.12
N LYS A 60 -13.08 -1.02 -21.64
CA LYS A 60 -14.29 -0.94 -22.48
C LYS A 60 -15.51 -0.57 -21.62
N LEU A 61 -15.66 -1.20 -20.45
CA LEU A 61 -16.74 -0.90 -19.50
C LEU A 61 -16.56 0.47 -18.81
N PHE A 62 -15.32 0.84 -18.53
CA PHE A 62 -14.97 2.06 -17.81
C PHE A 62 -13.93 2.87 -18.60
N PRO A 63 -14.36 3.68 -19.59
CA PRO A 63 -13.48 4.41 -20.50
C PRO A 63 -12.45 5.31 -19.81
N LYS A 64 -12.74 5.75 -18.58
CA LYS A 64 -11.84 6.56 -17.74
C LYS A 64 -10.48 5.90 -17.49
N TYR A 65 -10.39 4.56 -17.52
CA TYR A 65 -9.13 3.80 -17.34
C TYR A 65 -8.30 3.67 -18.62
N LYS A 66 -8.82 4.07 -19.80
CA LYS A 66 -8.04 4.10 -21.07
C LYS A 66 -6.81 5.02 -21.00
N ARG A 67 -6.77 5.92 -20.01
CA ARG A 67 -5.61 6.77 -19.70
C ARG A 67 -4.41 5.99 -19.18
N PHE A 68 -4.57 4.73 -18.76
CA PHE A 68 -3.46 3.90 -18.32
C PHE A 68 -2.97 3.01 -19.46
N LYS A 69 -1.67 2.70 -19.43
CA LYS A 69 -1.02 1.67 -20.25
C LYS A 69 -0.28 0.72 -19.33
N VAL A 70 -0.25 -0.56 -19.70
CA VAL A 70 0.61 -1.54 -19.03
C VAL A 70 2.04 -1.29 -19.48
N ILE A 71 2.97 -1.25 -18.53
CA ILE A 71 4.42 -1.05 -18.79
C ILE A 71 5.26 -2.25 -18.36
N GLY A 72 4.71 -3.19 -17.62
CA GLY A 72 5.43 -4.37 -17.16
C GLY A 72 4.67 -5.10 -16.06
N ARG A 73 5.41 -5.95 -15.35
CA ARG A 73 4.91 -6.73 -14.21
C ARG A 73 5.89 -6.64 -13.04
N ASP A 74 5.37 -6.70 -11.82
CA ASP A 74 6.20 -6.76 -10.61
C ASP A 74 6.66 -8.20 -10.31
N GLU A 75 7.40 -8.37 -9.21
CA GLU A 75 7.91 -9.66 -8.75
C GLU A 75 6.79 -10.66 -8.36
N PHE A 76 5.59 -10.17 -8.09
CA PHE A 76 4.40 -10.96 -7.76
C PHE A 76 3.51 -11.19 -8.98
N ASN A 77 3.99 -10.86 -10.19
CA ASN A 77 3.28 -10.99 -11.45
C ASN A 77 2.03 -10.09 -11.58
N ASN A 78 1.91 -9.03 -10.77
CA ASN A 78 0.87 -7.99 -10.92
C ASN A 78 1.23 -7.01 -12.04
N LEU A 79 0.23 -6.39 -12.65
CA LEU A 79 0.45 -5.41 -13.71
C LEU A 79 0.96 -4.08 -13.14
N ILE A 80 1.97 -3.52 -13.79
CA ILE A 80 2.45 -2.17 -13.54
C ILE A 80 1.89 -1.26 -14.64
N PHE A 81 1.25 -0.17 -14.24
CA PHE A 81 0.66 0.81 -15.13
C PHE A 81 1.43 2.13 -15.14
N ALA A 82 1.38 2.81 -16.29
CA ALA A 82 1.73 4.22 -16.41
C ALA A 82 0.53 5.01 -16.93
N CYS A 83 0.36 6.23 -16.45
CA CYS A 83 -0.60 7.18 -17.00
C CYS A 83 -0.06 7.77 -18.30
N LYS A 84 -0.88 7.83 -19.34
CA LYS A 84 -0.58 8.47 -20.63
C LYS A 84 -0.60 10.00 -20.55
N LEU A 85 -1.15 10.55 -19.46
CA LEU A 85 -1.33 11.99 -19.24
C LEU A 85 -0.24 12.58 -18.34
N ILE A 86 0.87 11.87 -18.14
CA ILE A 86 2.05 12.38 -17.43
C ILE A 86 2.96 13.11 -18.43
N GLY A 87 3.30 14.35 -18.13
CA GLY A 87 4.28 15.13 -18.88
C GLY A 87 5.71 14.70 -18.57
N GLU A 88 6.65 15.14 -19.40
CA GLU A 88 8.07 14.93 -19.16
C GLU A 88 8.54 15.65 -17.88
N ASP A 89 7.92 16.78 -17.57
CA ASP A 89 8.09 17.58 -16.36
C ASP A 89 7.58 16.92 -15.06
N GLY A 90 6.91 15.76 -15.16
CA GLY A 90 6.31 15.07 -14.01
C GLY A 90 4.94 15.61 -13.60
N LEU A 91 4.36 16.54 -14.36
CA LEU A 91 3.03 17.08 -14.12
C LEU A 91 1.96 16.37 -14.94
N CYS A 92 0.74 16.31 -14.41
CA CYS A 92 -0.38 15.76 -15.15
C CYS A 92 -0.93 16.80 -16.12
N THR A 93 -0.99 16.46 -17.41
CA THR A 93 -1.52 17.32 -18.47
C THR A 93 -3.03 17.57 -18.33
N ASP A 94 -3.74 16.72 -17.59
CA ASP A 94 -5.18 16.82 -17.31
C ASP A 94 -5.46 16.77 -15.79
N TYR A 95 -4.93 17.76 -15.08
CA TYR A 95 -4.97 17.80 -13.62
C TYR A 95 -6.40 17.87 -13.03
N LYS A 96 -7.31 18.59 -13.71
CA LYS A 96 -8.69 18.81 -13.24
C LYS A 96 -9.53 17.52 -13.30
N ASN A 97 -9.39 16.73 -14.37
CA ASN A 97 -10.16 15.50 -14.58
C ASN A 97 -9.42 14.24 -14.13
N ARG A 98 -8.51 14.38 -13.15
CA ARG A 98 -7.86 13.24 -12.48
C ARG A 98 -8.90 12.31 -11.84
N LEU A 99 -8.62 11.01 -11.91
CA LEU A 99 -9.43 10.00 -11.22
C LEU A 99 -9.35 10.19 -9.71
N LYS A 100 -10.38 9.72 -9.00
CA LYS A 100 -10.46 9.78 -7.53
C LYS A 100 -9.18 9.26 -6.86
N MET A 101 -8.65 8.12 -7.34
CA MET A 101 -7.40 7.54 -6.82
C MET A 101 -6.18 8.44 -6.98
N CYS A 102 -6.10 9.22 -8.07
CA CYS A 102 -4.99 10.15 -8.31
C CYS A 102 -5.14 11.45 -7.50
N LYS A 103 -6.38 11.84 -7.17
CA LYS A 103 -6.69 13.02 -6.35
C LYS A 103 -6.42 12.76 -4.86
N GLU A 104 -6.70 11.54 -4.42
CA GLU A 104 -6.57 11.10 -3.02
C GLU A 104 -5.22 10.40 -2.73
N TYR A 105 -4.27 10.46 -3.66
CA TYR A 105 -2.97 9.81 -3.45
C TYR A 105 -2.12 10.63 -2.46
N PRO A 106 -1.43 9.98 -1.50
CA PRO A 106 -1.50 8.54 -1.18
C PRO A 106 -2.72 8.21 -0.31
N HIS A 107 -3.38 7.09 -0.57
CA HIS A 107 -4.61 6.71 0.14
C HIS A 107 -4.33 5.56 1.12
N TYR A 108 -4.50 5.78 2.42
CA TYR A 108 -4.03 4.85 3.46
C TYR A 108 -4.52 3.40 3.30
N HIS A 109 -5.79 3.17 2.98
CA HIS A 109 -6.32 1.81 2.78
C HIS A 109 -5.79 1.11 1.52
N ARG A 110 -5.16 1.86 0.60
CA ARG A 110 -4.57 1.35 -0.64
C ARG A 110 -3.05 1.21 -0.53
N LEU A 111 -2.49 1.47 0.66
CA LEU A 111 -1.11 1.18 1.01
C LEU A 111 -1.11 -0.22 1.66
N CYS A 112 -0.89 -1.29 0.89
CA CYS A 112 -0.70 -2.65 1.42
C CYS A 112 0.03 -3.51 0.37
N PRO A 113 0.97 -4.42 0.69
CA PRO A 113 1.42 -4.90 2.01
C PRO A 113 2.81 -4.41 2.47
N SER A 114 3.61 -3.77 1.61
CA SER A 114 4.96 -3.27 1.98
C SER A 114 4.94 -1.91 2.67
N GLY A 115 3.89 -1.11 2.46
CA GLY A 115 3.79 0.24 3.05
C GLY A 115 4.84 1.21 2.51
N GLU A 116 5.42 0.94 1.34
CA GLU A 116 6.47 1.76 0.73
C GLU A 116 5.89 2.71 -0.31
N LEU A 117 6.36 3.96 -0.27
CA LEU A 117 6.13 4.95 -1.31
C LEU A 117 7.34 4.98 -2.24
N HIS A 118 7.17 5.56 -3.43
CA HIS A 118 8.29 5.81 -4.34
C HIS A 118 9.41 6.59 -3.64
N GLU A 119 10.66 6.27 -3.97
CA GLU A 119 11.84 6.86 -3.30
C GLU A 119 11.83 8.39 -3.32
N ARG A 120 11.42 8.99 -4.44
CA ARG A 120 11.32 10.46 -4.60
C ARG A 120 9.95 11.00 -4.21
N CYS A 121 9.12 10.23 -3.51
CA CYS A 121 7.84 10.71 -3.02
C CYS A 121 8.06 11.67 -1.85
N GLY A 122 7.42 12.84 -1.89
CA GLY A 122 7.46 13.80 -0.78
C GLY A 122 6.61 13.40 0.43
N PHE A 123 5.74 12.40 0.27
CA PHE A 123 4.96 11.83 1.36
C PHE A 123 5.75 10.76 2.10
N LYS A 124 5.46 10.59 3.39
CA LYS A 124 6.03 9.55 4.25
C LYS A 124 4.92 8.84 5.01
N ILE A 125 5.10 7.54 5.23
CA ILE A 125 4.19 6.70 6.01
C ILE A 125 4.86 6.44 7.34
N ILE A 126 4.22 6.87 8.42
CA ILE A 126 4.79 6.80 9.77
C ILE A 126 3.82 6.03 10.66
N PRO A 127 4.27 5.03 11.44
CA PRO A 127 3.41 4.34 12.38
C PRO A 127 2.95 5.32 13.47
N GLU A 128 1.66 5.32 13.79
CA GLU A 128 1.08 6.20 14.81
C GLU A 128 1.63 5.91 16.22
N LYS A 129 2.02 4.65 16.46
CA LYS A 129 2.72 4.22 17.67
C LYS A 129 4.03 3.58 17.26
N THR A 130 5.13 4.15 17.73
CA THR A 130 6.47 3.55 17.53
C THR A 130 6.70 2.41 18.52
N PHE A 131 7.76 1.63 18.32
CA PHE A 131 8.12 0.57 19.25
C PHE A 131 8.42 1.13 20.66
N GLU A 132 9.09 2.28 20.74
CA GLU A 132 9.45 2.97 21.98
C GLU A 132 8.22 3.42 22.77
N TYR A 133 7.13 3.79 22.09
CA TYR A 133 5.85 4.09 22.75
C TYR A 133 5.40 2.91 23.62
N TYR A 134 5.51 1.68 23.11
CA TYR A 134 5.12 0.48 23.86
C TYR A 134 6.09 0.12 24.98
N LEU A 135 7.36 0.55 24.89
CA LEU A 135 8.34 0.32 25.96
C LEU A 135 8.08 1.22 27.18
N LYS A 136 7.48 2.40 26.99
CA LYS A 136 7.19 3.37 28.06
C LYS A 136 5.88 3.12 28.82
N GLU A 137 4.98 2.29 28.28
CA GLU A 137 3.73 1.90 28.94
C GLU A 137 3.89 0.71 29.91
N LYS A 138 5.13 0.34 30.26
CA LYS A 138 5.46 -0.61 31.33
C LYS A 138 5.92 0.12 32.58
#